data_AF-A0A235BYD3-F1
#
_entry.id   AF-A0A235BYD3-F1
#
_cell.length_a   1.000
_cell.length_b   1.000
_cell.length_c   1.000
_cell.angle_alpha   90.00
_cell.angle_beta   90.00
_cell.angle_gamma   90.00
#
_symmetry.space_group_name_H-M   'P 1'
#
loop_
_entity.id
_entity.type
_entity.pdbx_description
1 polymer ?
#
loop_
_entity_poly.entity_id
_entity_poly.type
_entity_poly.pdbx_seq_one_letter_code
_entity_poly.pdbx_strand_id
1 'polypeptide(L)'
;MNTDLVQAIRYKLQKRMVRLGSTEYRVFHLTLKQFWGFLRSHDVLQGILEDLPRRVPDAAGTADRIVGKQEGLFFDDELENAAVAYHVLRLCVGSNNPDAEFNLGLAYGARDADDALDKFRALFLEPFYEYIDEQLDDQRAILAVLRRYKQKCEWFQRERLHTLWRENTSRGEHLLGYHLYEYLHDQGLEFVIEPLTASGRPDLVSAQASDDPLVADVKVFDGKTRNKSYIAAGFNQVYLYTRDCNQPFGYLVVYNVSDTDLKLVLPHQEQSTPFLVHNAKSIFVLTIDINPSLPSASKRGKVKCVELTEKDLVETHSDNAKADA
;
A
#
# COMPACT_ATOMS: atom_id res chain seq x y z
N MET A 1 22.80 -2.78 -5.58
CA MET A 1 21.81 -3.36 -6.50
C MET A 1 20.45 -3.14 -5.83
N ASN A 2 19.76 -2.05 -6.17
CA ASN A 2 18.46 -1.75 -5.55
C ASN A 2 17.45 -2.70 -6.16
N THR A 3 16.99 -3.66 -5.38
CA THR A 3 15.97 -4.59 -5.84
C THR A 3 14.64 -3.97 -5.46
N ASP A 4 13.84 -3.59 -6.45
CA ASP A 4 12.47 -3.13 -6.30
C ASP A 4 11.70 -4.15 -5.44
N LEU A 5 11.40 -3.80 -4.19
CA LEU A 5 10.89 -4.74 -3.19
C LEU A 5 9.55 -5.33 -3.65
N VAL A 6 8.65 -4.50 -4.17
CA VAL A 6 7.31 -4.90 -4.62
C VAL A 6 7.42 -5.80 -5.84
N GLN A 7 8.27 -5.45 -6.82
CA GLN A 7 8.52 -6.32 -7.97
C GLN A 7 9.12 -7.67 -7.56
N ALA A 8 10.02 -7.69 -6.57
CA ALA A 8 10.60 -8.92 -6.05
C ALA A 8 9.58 -9.78 -5.30
N ILE A 9 8.65 -9.15 -4.55
CA ILE A 9 7.53 -9.81 -3.91
C ILE A 9 6.59 -10.40 -4.96
N ARG A 10 6.18 -9.63 -5.97
CA ARG A 10 5.31 -10.07 -7.06
C ARG A 10 5.89 -11.27 -7.82
N TYR A 11 7.18 -11.22 -8.16
CA TYR A 11 7.86 -12.35 -8.79
C TYR A 11 7.87 -13.61 -7.90
N LYS A 12 8.08 -13.44 -6.58
CA LYS A 12 8.03 -14.53 -5.61
C LYS A 12 6.61 -15.09 -5.41
N LEU A 13 5.59 -14.23 -5.50
CA LEU A 13 4.18 -14.57 -5.44
C LEU A 13 3.80 -15.42 -6.66
N GLN A 14 4.04 -14.90 -7.86
CA GLN A 14 3.83 -15.60 -9.14
C GLN A 14 4.48 -16.99 -9.18
N LYS A 15 5.76 -17.09 -8.79
CA LYS A 15 6.45 -18.38 -8.74
C LYS A 15 5.78 -19.39 -7.82
N ARG A 16 5.26 -18.95 -6.67
CA ARG A 16 4.58 -19.82 -5.72
C ARG A 16 3.19 -20.19 -6.20
N MET A 17 2.48 -19.26 -6.84
CA MET A 17 1.19 -19.50 -7.47
C MET A 17 1.32 -20.56 -8.56
N VAL A 18 2.29 -20.42 -9.49
CA VAL A 18 2.58 -21.42 -10.53
C VAL A 18 2.88 -22.79 -9.92
N ARG A 19 3.72 -22.84 -8.87
CA ARG A 19 4.03 -24.09 -8.17
C ARG A 19 2.79 -24.72 -7.56
N LEU A 20 1.94 -23.92 -6.90
CA LEU A 20 0.70 -24.40 -6.28
C LEU A 20 -0.31 -24.89 -7.34
N GLY A 21 -0.38 -24.21 -8.49
CA GLY A 21 -1.17 -24.60 -9.66
C GLY A 21 -0.72 -25.95 -10.24
N SER A 22 0.57 -26.24 -10.26
CA SER A 22 1.11 -27.52 -10.75
C SER A 22 1.23 -28.62 -9.69
N THR A 23 0.75 -28.38 -8.46
CA THR A 23 0.93 -29.31 -7.34
C THR A 23 -0.12 -30.43 -7.37
N GLU A 24 0.32 -31.68 -7.26
CA GLU A 24 -0.57 -32.83 -7.14
C GLU A 24 -1.32 -32.85 -5.80
N TYR A 25 -2.49 -33.48 -5.80
CA TYR A 25 -3.41 -33.60 -4.66
C TYR A 25 -2.74 -33.91 -3.32
N ARG A 26 -1.89 -34.95 -3.27
CA ARG A 26 -1.31 -35.46 -2.02
C ARG A 26 -0.48 -34.43 -1.25
N VAL A 27 0.07 -33.42 -1.93
CA VAL A 27 0.93 -32.40 -1.32
C VAL A 27 0.36 -30.98 -1.47
N PHE A 28 -0.85 -30.85 -2.03
CA PHE A 28 -1.50 -29.57 -2.27
C PHE A 28 -1.74 -28.80 -0.98
N HIS A 29 -2.38 -29.42 0.01
CA HIS A 29 -2.68 -28.78 1.30
C HIS A 29 -1.44 -28.25 2.02
N LEU A 30 -0.34 -29.04 2.04
CA LEU A 30 0.93 -28.60 2.60
C LEU A 30 1.51 -27.41 1.83
N THR A 31 1.43 -27.44 0.50
CA THR A 31 1.93 -26.37 -0.37
C THR A 31 1.10 -25.10 -0.21
N LEU A 32 -0.22 -25.22 -0.02
CA LEU A 32 -1.12 -24.11 0.29
C LEU A 32 -0.78 -23.49 1.66
N LYS A 33 -0.55 -24.30 2.69
CA LYS A 33 -0.07 -23.82 4.01
C LYS A 33 1.24 -23.02 3.89
N GLN A 34 2.19 -23.50 3.09
CA GLN A 34 3.45 -22.78 2.84
C GLN A 34 3.22 -21.48 2.06
N PHE A 35 2.33 -21.48 1.07
CA PHE A 35 1.95 -20.29 0.32
C PHE A 35 1.33 -19.24 1.24
N TRP A 36 0.38 -19.64 2.08
CA TRP A 36 -0.24 -18.77 3.07
C TRP A 36 0.77 -18.20 4.08
N GLY A 37 1.69 -19.05 4.56
CA GLY A 37 2.79 -18.60 5.42
C GLY A 37 3.68 -17.55 4.76
N PHE A 38 3.94 -17.68 3.46
CA PHE A 38 4.67 -16.67 2.68
C PHE A 38 3.90 -15.35 2.59
N LEU A 39 2.59 -15.36 2.34
CA LEU A 39 1.79 -14.13 2.27
C LEU A 39 1.85 -13.37 3.60
N ARG A 40 1.72 -14.09 4.72
CA ARG A 40 1.77 -13.51 6.06
C ARG A 40 3.17 -13.09 6.53
N SER A 41 4.23 -13.53 5.85
CA SER A 41 5.60 -13.18 6.22
C SER A 41 6.10 -11.90 5.54
N HIS A 42 5.27 -11.23 4.74
CA HIS A 42 5.63 -10.00 4.05
C HIS A 42 4.62 -8.91 4.41
N ASP A 43 5.07 -7.86 5.10
CA ASP A 43 4.19 -6.84 5.67
C ASP A 43 3.32 -6.13 4.61
N VAL A 44 3.86 -5.94 3.39
CA VAL A 44 3.11 -5.38 2.25
C VAL A 44 1.92 -6.26 1.89
N LEU A 45 2.12 -7.58 1.79
CA LEU A 45 1.05 -8.52 1.48
C LEU A 45 0.07 -8.62 2.64
N GLN A 46 0.57 -8.61 3.88
CA GLN A 46 -0.28 -8.62 5.07
C GLN A 46 -1.23 -7.41 5.08
N GLY A 47 -0.77 -6.22 4.67
CA GLY A 47 -1.62 -5.05 4.53
C GLY A 47 -2.80 -5.27 3.59
N ILE A 48 -2.54 -5.89 2.43
CA ILE A 48 -3.57 -6.25 1.44
C ILE A 48 -4.52 -7.32 2.01
N LEU A 49 -3.99 -8.33 2.72
CA LEU A 49 -4.81 -9.39 3.33
C LEU A 49 -5.74 -8.86 4.43
N GLU A 50 -5.30 -7.87 5.20
CA GLU A 50 -6.10 -7.26 6.28
C GLU A 50 -7.16 -6.29 5.74
N ASP A 51 -7.05 -5.89 4.48
CA ASP A 51 -8.00 -5.02 3.82
C ASP A 51 -9.28 -5.74 3.39
N LEU A 52 -9.14 -6.92 2.76
CA LEU A 52 -10.27 -7.73 2.24
C LEU A 52 -11.43 -7.94 3.23
N PRO A 53 -11.22 -8.41 4.49
CA PRO A 53 -12.32 -8.68 5.43
C PRO A 53 -13.09 -7.44 5.87
N ARG A 54 -12.54 -6.24 5.67
CA ARG A 54 -13.18 -4.98 6.04
C ARG A 54 -13.98 -4.40 4.88
N ARG A 55 -13.52 -4.60 3.64
CA ARG A 55 -14.25 -4.21 2.43
C ARG A 55 -15.50 -5.05 2.23
N VAL A 56 -15.45 -6.33 2.59
CA VAL A 56 -16.60 -7.25 2.51
C VAL A 56 -16.83 -7.97 3.85
N PRO A 57 -17.46 -7.31 4.84
CA PRO A 57 -17.61 -7.85 6.20
C PRO A 57 -18.35 -9.20 6.27
N ASP A 58 -19.30 -9.44 5.37
CA ASP A 58 -20.12 -10.65 5.35
C ASP A 58 -19.42 -11.85 4.68
N ALA A 59 -18.28 -11.64 4.01
CA ALA A 59 -17.57 -12.68 3.27
C ALA A 59 -17.16 -13.87 4.16
N ALA A 60 -16.82 -13.61 5.43
CA ALA A 60 -16.49 -14.65 6.39
C ALA A 60 -17.66 -15.61 6.64
N GLY A 61 -18.87 -15.06 6.82
CA GLY A 61 -20.08 -15.85 7.03
C GLY A 61 -20.44 -16.67 5.79
N THR A 62 -20.24 -16.12 4.59
CA THR A 62 -20.43 -16.85 3.32
C THR A 62 -19.41 -17.98 3.17
N ALA A 63 -18.13 -17.75 3.46
CA ALA A 63 -17.11 -18.78 3.44
C ALA A 63 -17.39 -19.92 4.42
N ASP A 64 -17.86 -19.62 5.64
CA ASP A 64 -18.25 -20.64 6.62
C ASP A 64 -19.41 -21.53 6.10
N ARG A 65 -20.37 -20.95 5.37
CA ARG A 65 -21.46 -21.72 4.74
C ARG A 65 -20.97 -22.56 3.56
N ILE A 66 -20.05 -22.05 2.75
CA ILE A 66 -19.41 -22.82 1.66
C ILE A 66 -18.67 -24.03 2.23
N VAL A 67 -17.81 -23.83 3.24
CA VAL A 67 -17.00 -24.91 3.82
C VAL A 67 -17.84 -25.89 4.64
N GLY A 68 -18.83 -25.40 5.38
CA GLY A 68 -19.63 -26.22 6.30
C GLY A 68 -20.90 -26.84 5.71
N LYS A 69 -21.51 -26.20 4.70
CA LYS A 69 -22.83 -26.58 4.15
C LYS A 69 -22.85 -26.79 2.64
N GLN A 70 -21.72 -26.58 1.95
CA GLN A 70 -21.60 -26.73 0.49
C GLN A 70 -22.66 -25.89 -0.26
N GLU A 71 -22.88 -24.65 0.20
CA GLU A 71 -23.78 -23.70 -0.46
C GLU A 71 -23.26 -23.32 -1.85
N GLY A 72 -24.15 -22.99 -2.79
CA GLY A 72 -23.77 -22.58 -4.14
C GLY A 72 -22.96 -21.28 -4.15
N LEU A 73 -22.06 -21.14 -5.13
CA LEU A 73 -21.28 -19.93 -5.35
C LEU A 73 -22.08 -18.94 -6.19
N PHE A 74 -22.45 -17.84 -5.57
CA PHE A 74 -23.04 -16.67 -6.23
C PHE A 74 -22.35 -15.45 -5.63
N PHE A 75 -21.68 -14.68 -6.48
CA PHE A 75 -21.02 -13.43 -6.11
C PHE A 75 -21.53 -12.35 -7.04
N ASP A 76 -21.80 -11.17 -6.48
CA ASP A 76 -22.31 -10.03 -7.24
C ASP A 76 -21.17 -9.31 -7.99
N ASP A 77 -19.94 -9.37 -7.46
CA ASP A 77 -18.74 -8.78 -8.07
C ASP A 77 -17.43 -9.54 -7.74
N GLU A 78 -16.33 -9.11 -8.37
CA GLU A 78 -14.99 -9.71 -8.22
C GLU A 78 -14.38 -9.48 -6.84
N LEU A 79 -14.71 -8.37 -6.16
CA LEU A 79 -14.22 -8.05 -4.83
C LEU A 79 -14.83 -8.98 -3.78
N GLU A 80 -16.15 -9.22 -3.86
CA GLU A 80 -16.86 -10.20 -3.04
C GLU A 80 -16.28 -11.59 -3.25
N ASN A 81 -16.07 -11.99 -4.51
CA ASN A 81 -15.45 -13.27 -4.84
C ASN A 81 -14.06 -13.42 -4.20
N ALA A 82 -13.17 -12.43 -4.38
CA ALA A 82 -11.83 -12.42 -3.80
C ALA A 82 -11.85 -12.46 -2.26
N ALA A 83 -12.78 -11.74 -1.62
CA ALA A 83 -12.93 -11.73 -0.17
C ALA A 83 -13.42 -13.07 0.38
N VAL A 84 -14.43 -13.68 -0.25
CA VAL A 84 -14.93 -15.02 0.14
C VAL A 84 -13.84 -16.06 -0.10
N ALA A 85 -13.17 -16.01 -1.24
CA ALA A 85 -12.03 -16.84 -1.57
C ALA A 85 -10.91 -16.76 -0.51
N TYR A 86 -10.52 -15.55 -0.08
CA TYR A 86 -9.59 -15.35 1.02
C TYR A 86 -10.03 -16.10 2.29
N HIS A 87 -11.30 -15.98 2.68
CA HIS A 87 -11.81 -16.64 3.88
C HIS A 87 -11.86 -18.16 3.75
N VAL A 88 -12.27 -18.69 2.58
CA VAL A 88 -12.23 -20.14 2.30
C VAL A 88 -10.80 -20.67 2.39
N LEU A 89 -9.84 -20.03 1.73
CA LEU A 89 -8.42 -20.40 1.80
C LEU A 89 -7.91 -20.38 3.24
N ARG A 90 -8.28 -19.35 4.03
CA ARG A 90 -7.92 -19.24 5.45
C ARG A 90 -8.46 -20.41 6.26
N LEU A 91 -9.71 -20.82 6.02
CA LEU A 91 -10.34 -21.97 6.70
C LEU A 91 -9.66 -23.29 6.30
N CYS A 92 -9.38 -23.50 5.01
CA CYS A 92 -8.65 -24.66 4.52
C CYS A 92 -7.26 -24.77 5.15
N VAL A 93 -6.48 -23.69 5.13
CA VAL A 93 -5.15 -23.61 5.76
C VAL A 93 -5.21 -23.85 7.26
N GLY A 94 -6.27 -23.40 7.93
CA GLY A 94 -6.50 -23.65 9.36
C GLY A 94 -6.96 -25.07 9.70
N SER A 95 -7.41 -25.84 8.70
CA SER A 95 -7.94 -27.18 8.89
C SER A 95 -6.84 -28.21 9.19
N ASN A 96 -7.19 -29.21 10.00
CA ASN A 96 -6.40 -30.42 10.19
C ASN A 96 -6.72 -31.51 9.15
N ASN A 97 -7.77 -31.31 8.34
CA ASN A 97 -8.11 -32.20 7.25
C ASN A 97 -7.19 -31.89 6.05
N PRO A 98 -6.28 -32.80 5.64
CA PRO A 98 -5.41 -32.59 4.48
C PRO A 98 -6.15 -32.61 3.15
N ASP A 99 -7.44 -32.97 3.16
CA ASP A 99 -8.29 -33.09 1.98
C ASP A 99 -9.34 -31.96 1.90
N ALA A 100 -9.21 -30.91 2.72
CA ALA A 100 -10.22 -29.86 2.82
C ALA A 100 -10.52 -29.19 1.46
N GLU A 101 -9.48 -28.89 0.69
CA GLU A 101 -9.54 -28.24 -0.62
C GLU A 101 -10.15 -29.16 -1.68
N PHE A 102 -9.79 -30.45 -1.62
CA PHE A 102 -10.34 -31.48 -2.50
C PHE A 102 -11.83 -31.70 -2.26
N ASN A 103 -12.25 -31.81 -0.98
CA ASN A 103 -13.66 -31.98 -0.63
C ASN A 103 -14.53 -30.81 -1.09
N LEU A 104 -13.98 -29.58 -1.07
CA LEU A 104 -14.63 -28.42 -1.66
C LEU A 104 -14.76 -28.57 -3.18
N GLY A 105 -13.69 -28.94 -3.88
CA GLY A 105 -13.72 -29.21 -5.32
C GLY A 105 -14.80 -30.22 -5.72
N LEU A 106 -14.90 -31.32 -4.97
CA LEU A 106 -15.95 -32.33 -5.15
C LEU A 106 -17.36 -31.78 -4.97
N ALA A 107 -17.56 -30.91 -3.97
CA ALA A 107 -18.87 -30.28 -3.72
C ALA A 107 -19.37 -29.47 -4.93
N TYR A 108 -18.45 -28.99 -5.78
CA TYR A 108 -18.75 -28.25 -7.01
C TYR A 108 -18.71 -29.14 -8.28
N GLY A 109 -18.98 -30.43 -8.12
CA GLY A 109 -19.25 -31.37 -9.21
C GLY A 109 -17.99 -31.88 -9.91
N ALA A 110 -16.86 -31.96 -9.21
CA ALA A 110 -15.69 -32.65 -9.76
C ALA A 110 -15.91 -34.16 -9.88
N ARG A 111 -15.24 -34.74 -10.88
CA ARG A 111 -15.34 -36.18 -11.21
C ARG A 111 -14.21 -37.00 -10.61
N ASP A 112 -13.05 -36.39 -10.40
CA ASP A 112 -11.85 -37.01 -9.87
C ASP A 112 -11.00 -36.01 -9.06
N ALA A 113 -9.84 -36.47 -8.60
CA ALA A 113 -8.92 -35.70 -7.76
C ALA A 113 -8.34 -34.46 -8.46
N ASP A 114 -8.01 -34.57 -9.73
CA ASP A 114 -7.39 -33.49 -10.47
C ASP A 114 -8.45 -32.42 -10.83
N ASP A 115 -9.63 -32.86 -11.31
CA ASP A 115 -10.78 -31.99 -11.57
C ASP A 115 -11.25 -31.24 -10.31
N ALA A 116 -11.22 -31.89 -9.15
CA ALA A 116 -11.56 -31.25 -7.87
C ALA A 116 -10.59 -30.13 -7.50
N LEU A 117 -9.29 -30.35 -7.67
CA LEU A 117 -8.30 -29.29 -7.40
C LEU A 117 -8.37 -28.17 -8.41
N ASP A 118 -8.60 -28.47 -9.69
CA ASP A 118 -8.77 -27.45 -10.72
C ASP A 118 -9.98 -26.57 -10.42
N LYS A 119 -11.10 -27.15 -9.98
CA LYS A 119 -12.23 -26.38 -9.48
C LYS A 119 -11.88 -25.54 -8.26
N PHE A 120 -11.20 -26.11 -7.26
CA PHE A 120 -10.79 -25.34 -6.09
C PHE A 120 -9.89 -24.16 -6.46
N ARG A 121 -8.95 -24.37 -7.39
CA ARG A 121 -8.05 -23.33 -7.90
C ARG A 121 -8.84 -22.22 -8.57
N ALA A 122 -9.66 -22.56 -9.55
CA ALA A 122 -10.42 -21.59 -10.33
C ALA A 122 -11.42 -20.79 -9.48
N LEU A 123 -12.03 -21.43 -8.48
CA LEU A 123 -13.09 -20.81 -7.68
C LEU A 123 -12.57 -20.02 -6.48
N PHE A 124 -11.41 -20.38 -5.92
CA PHE A 124 -10.94 -19.76 -4.68
C PHE A 124 -9.48 -19.31 -4.74
N LEU A 125 -8.58 -20.05 -5.40
CA LEU A 125 -7.17 -19.66 -5.40
C LEU A 125 -6.88 -18.52 -6.37
N GLU A 126 -7.40 -18.62 -7.60
CA GLU A 126 -7.16 -17.66 -8.68
C GLU A 126 -7.75 -16.28 -8.38
N PRO A 127 -9.05 -16.13 -8.00
CA PRO A 127 -9.62 -14.81 -7.70
C PRO A 127 -8.89 -14.10 -6.55
N PHE A 128 -8.50 -14.85 -5.52
CA PHE A 128 -7.73 -14.32 -4.41
C PHE A 128 -6.32 -13.87 -4.83
N TYR A 129 -5.65 -14.67 -5.66
CA TYR A 129 -4.32 -14.34 -6.16
C TYR A 129 -4.35 -13.12 -7.09
N GLU A 130 -5.33 -13.06 -7.99
CA GLU A 130 -5.54 -11.95 -8.94
C GLU A 130 -5.71 -10.64 -8.17
N TYR A 131 -6.58 -10.60 -7.17
CA TYR A 131 -6.75 -9.44 -6.30
C TYR A 131 -5.42 -8.97 -5.68
N ILE A 132 -4.61 -9.88 -5.13
CA ILE A 132 -3.32 -9.51 -4.54
C ILE A 132 -2.35 -8.97 -5.61
N ASP A 133 -2.30 -9.60 -6.78
CA ASP A 133 -1.41 -9.19 -7.86
C ASP A 133 -1.79 -7.80 -8.42
N GLU A 134 -3.09 -7.54 -8.56
CA GLU A 134 -3.66 -6.25 -8.98
C GLU A 134 -3.35 -5.14 -7.98
N GLN A 135 -3.58 -5.38 -6.68
CA GLN A 135 -3.27 -4.40 -5.63
C GLN A 135 -1.78 -4.02 -5.58
N LEU A 136 -0.88 -4.95 -5.91
CA LEU A 136 0.55 -4.65 -6.06
C LEU A 136 0.84 -3.85 -7.35
N ASP A 137 0.05 -4.02 -8.40
CA ASP A 137 0.21 -3.27 -9.66
C ASP A 137 -0.33 -1.84 -9.54
N ASP A 138 -1.49 -1.65 -8.92
CA ASP A 138 -2.11 -0.35 -8.66
C ASP A 138 -1.18 0.58 -7.87
N GLN A 139 -0.55 0.02 -6.83
CA GLN A 139 0.48 0.70 -6.06
C GLN A 139 1.61 1.25 -6.95
N ARG A 140 2.06 0.46 -7.93
CA ARG A 140 3.14 0.87 -8.85
C ARG A 140 2.65 1.86 -9.89
N ALA A 141 1.40 1.75 -10.34
CA ALA A 141 0.78 2.71 -11.25
C ALA A 141 0.73 4.12 -10.61
N ILE A 142 0.29 4.20 -9.35
CA ILE A 142 0.27 5.46 -8.59
C ILE A 142 1.68 6.02 -8.41
N LEU A 143 2.66 5.21 -8.01
CA LEU A 143 4.05 5.68 -7.92
C LEU A 143 4.60 6.17 -9.25
N ALA A 144 4.28 5.51 -10.36
CA ALA A 144 4.70 5.95 -11.69
C ALA A 144 4.09 7.33 -12.03
N VAL A 145 2.82 7.55 -11.71
CA VAL A 145 2.14 8.86 -11.87
C VAL A 145 2.83 9.94 -11.04
N LEU A 146 3.07 9.69 -9.74
CA LEU A 146 3.71 10.64 -8.83
C LEU A 146 5.17 10.93 -9.22
N ARG A 147 5.90 9.95 -9.76
CA ARG A 147 7.27 10.17 -10.26
C ARG A 147 7.29 11.03 -11.52
N ARG A 148 6.35 10.82 -12.45
CA ARG A 148 6.18 11.72 -13.62
C ARG A 148 5.83 13.14 -13.16
N TYR A 149 4.99 13.27 -12.14
CA TYR A 149 4.67 14.55 -11.53
C TYR A 149 5.90 15.25 -10.93
N LYS A 150 6.72 14.52 -10.14
CA LYS A 150 8.00 15.03 -9.61
C LYS A 150 8.89 15.56 -10.73
N GLN A 151 9.07 14.78 -11.80
CA GLN A 151 9.88 15.20 -12.96
C GLN A 151 9.32 16.46 -13.62
N LYS A 152 8.00 16.52 -13.82
CA LYS A 152 7.31 17.71 -14.38
C LYS A 152 7.58 18.96 -13.54
N CYS A 153 7.45 18.83 -12.22
CA CYS A 153 7.69 19.90 -11.27
C CYS A 153 9.14 20.39 -11.32
N GLU A 154 10.10 19.46 -11.21
CA GLU A 154 11.51 19.77 -11.08
C GLU A 154 12.14 20.31 -12.37
N TRP A 155 11.69 19.84 -13.52
CA TRP A 155 12.29 20.22 -14.80
C TRP A 155 11.64 21.45 -15.42
N PHE A 156 10.32 21.58 -15.30
CA PHE A 156 9.57 22.58 -16.08
C PHE A 156 8.86 23.62 -15.24
N GLN A 157 8.53 23.32 -13.98
CA GLN A 157 7.65 24.18 -13.18
C GLN A 157 8.29 24.69 -11.88
N ARG A 158 9.57 24.38 -11.65
CA ARG A 158 10.31 24.70 -10.43
C ARG A 158 10.11 26.15 -9.98
N GLU A 159 10.41 27.10 -10.86
CA GLU A 159 10.31 28.54 -10.55
C GLU A 159 8.87 28.97 -10.26
N ARG A 160 7.91 28.48 -11.04
CA ARG A 160 6.48 28.79 -10.88
C ARG A 160 5.97 28.28 -9.54
N LEU A 161 6.26 27.02 -9.18
CA LEU A 161 5.80 26.40 -7.94
C LEU A 161 6.46 27.03 -6.70
N HIS A 162 7.75 27.36 -6.80
CA HIS A 162 8.42 28.10 -5.73
C HIS A 162 7.84 29.50 -5.54
N THR A 163 7.51 30.20 -6.62
CA THR A 163 6.86 31.51 -6.57
C THR A 163 5.47 31.41 -5.95
N LEU A 164 4.68 30.42 -6.37
CA LEU A 164 3.36 30.10 -5.83
C LEU A 164 3.40 29.92 -4.30
N TRP A 165 4.40 29.20 -3.79
CA TRP A 165 4.60 29.04 -2.35
C TRP A 165 5.05 30.32 -1.66
N ARG A 166 6.02 31.05 -2.24
CA ARG A 166 6.66 32.22 -1.62
C ARG A 166 5.70 33.40 -1.49
N GLU A 167 4.83 33.61 -2.47
CA GLU A 167 3.89 34.74 -2.49
C GLU A 167 2.80 34.63 -1.41
N ASN A 168 2.49 33.42 -0.95
CA ASN A 168 1.51 33.19 0.09
C ASN A 168 1.89 31.98 0.96
N THR A 169 2.88 32.15 1.83
CA THR A 169 3.42 31.02 2.63
C THR A 169 2.42 30.41 3.62
N SER A 170 1.31 31.09 3.94
CA SER A 170 0.25 30.52 4.79
C SER A 170 -0.67 29.58 4.02
N ARG A 171 -0.89 29.82 2.72
CA ARG A 171 -1.69 28.94 1.82
C ARG A 171 -0.85 28.16 0.82
N GLY A 172 0.46 28.36 0.79
CA GLY A 172 1.34 27.83 -0.24
C GLY A 172 1.35 26.30 -0.29
N GLU A 173 1.30 25.63 0.87
CA GLU A 173 1.17 24.17 0.93
C GLU A 173 -0.12 23.69 0.28
N HIS A 174 -1.25 24.34 0.59
CA HIS A 174 -2.55 24.06 0.00
C HIS A 174 -2.57 24.25 -1.53
N LEU A 175 -1.98 25.34 -2.01
CA LEU A 175 -1.90 25.63 -3.45
C LEU A 175 -1.01 24.62 -4.19
N LEU A 176 0.08 24.15 -3.57
CA LEU A 176 0.90 23.07 -4.08
C LEU A 176 0.15 21.72 -4.06
N GLY A 177 -0.72 21.52 -3.07
CA GLY A 177 -1.69 20.44 -3.02
C GLY A 177 -2.62 20.45 -4.22
N TYR A 178 -3.34 21.54 -4.47
CA TYR A 178 -4.22 21.65 -5.64
C TYR A 178 -3.51 21.43 -6.98
N HIS A 179 -2.26 21.88 -7.12
CA HIS A 179 -1.50 21.63 -8.34
C HIS A 179 -1.18 20.13 -8.52
N LEU A 180 -0.93 19.40 -7.44
CA LEU A 180 -0.82 17.94 -7.50
C LEU A 180 -2.17 17.32 -7.87
N TYR A 181 -3.25 17.75 -7.23
CA TYR A 181 -4.58 17.19 -7.43
C TYR A 181 -5.08 17.41 -8.87
N GLU A 182 -4.93 18.61 -9.41
CA GLU A 182 -5.18 18.91 -10.82
C GLU A 182 -4.42 17.94 -11.73
N TYR A 183 -3.14 17.70 -11.46
CA TYR A 183 -2.37 16.73 -12.23
C TYR A 183 -2.89 15.29 -12.08
N LEU A 184 -3.23 14.84 -10.87
CA LEU A 184 -3.76 13.49 -10.66
C LEU A 184 -5.09 13.28 -11.41
N HIS A 185 -5.95 14.30 -11.41
CA HIS A 185 -7.21 14.30 -12.14
C HIS A 185 -6.96 14.23 -13.66
N ASP A 186 -6.02 15.01 -14.18
CA ASP A 186 -5.61 14.95 -15.59
C ASP A 186 -4.99 13.61 -16.00
N GLN A 187 -4.51 12.82 -15.03
CA GLN A 187 -4.02 11.45 -15.27
C GLN A 187 -5.14 10.40 -15.16
N GLY A 188 -6.38 10.80 -14.92
CA GLY A 188 -7.54 9.92 -14.81
C GLY A 188 -7.69 9.23 -13.45
N LEU A 189 -7.01 9.72 -12.41
CA LEU A 189 -7.23 9.22 -11.05
C LEU A 189 -8.45 9.89 -10.43
N GLU A 190 -9.39 9.07 -9.98
CA GLU A 190 -10.55 9.54 -9.22
C GLU A 190 -10.17 9.73 -7.76
N PHE A 191 -10.50 10.89 -7.19
CA PHE A 191 -10.27 11.17 -5.78
C PHE A 191 -11.18 12.27 -5.21
N VAL A 192 -11.34 12.29 -3.89
CA VAL A 192 -12.04 13.36 -3.16
C VAL A 192 -11.01 14.19 -2.41
N ILE A 193 -11.15 15.51 -2.53
CA ILE A 193 -10.32 16.48 -1.80
C ILE A 193 -11.06 16.81 -0.50
N GLU A 194 -10.35 16.79 0.63
CA GLU A 194 -10.86 17.15 1.96
C GLU A 194 -12.03 16.28 2.47
N PRO A 195 -11.93 14.93 2.45
CA PRO A 195 -13.00 14.12 3.03
C PRO A 195 -13.13 14.34 4.53
N LEU A 196 -14.35 14.42 5.03
CA LEU A 196 -14.66 14.35 6.46
C LEU A 196 -14.28 12.96 6.98
N THR A 197 -13.07 12.79 7.53
CA THR A 197 -12.67 11.56 8.22
C THR A 197 -12.98 11.65 9.71
N ALA A 198 -13.05 10.50 10.40
CA ALA A 198 -13.23 10.43 11.84
C ALA A 198 -12.13 11.18 12.62
N SER A 199 -10.93 11.34 12.03
CA SER A 199 -9.81 12.11 12.56
C SER A 199 -9.87 13.63 12.27
N GLY A 200 -10.82 14.09 11.44
CA GLY A 200 -11.26 15.49 11.36
C GLY A 200 -10.27 16.50 10.77
N ARG A 201 -9.40 16.12 9.83
CA ARG A 201 -8.44 17.06 9.22
C ARG A 201 -8.66 17.22 7.70
N PRO A 202 -8.62 18.45 7.18
CA PRO A 202 -9.05 18.75 5.80
C PRO A 202 -7.95 18.62 4.73
N ASP A 203 -6.67 18.44 5.06
CA ASP A 203 -5.58 18.58 4.06
C ASP A 203 -5.24 17.29 3.27
N LEU A 204 -6.13 16.30 3.26
CA LEU A 204 -5.90 15.01 2.62
C LEU A 204 -6.74 14.84 1.35
N VAL A 205 -6.14 14.20 0.34
CA VAL A 205 -6.90 13.57 -0.72
C VAL A 205 -7.14 12.10 -0.38
N SER A 206 -8.40 11.68 -0.42
CA SER A 206 -8.84 10.29 -0.33
C SER A 206 -10.00 10.07 -1.30
N ALA A 207 -9.94 9.05 -2.16
CA ALA A 207 -11.05 8.73 -3.05
C ALA A 207 -12.17 7.98 -2.31
N GLN A 208 -12.84 8.63 -1.34
CA GLN A 208 -13.90 7.99 -0.56
C GLN A 208 -15.10 7.52 -1.40
N ALA A 209 -15.24 8.00 -2.64
CA ALA A 209 -16.31 7.63 -3.56
C ALA A 209 -15.97 6.43 -4.47
N SER A 210 -14.70 6.00 -4.50
CA SER A 210 -14.29 4.78 -5.22
C SER A 210 -14.06 3.66 -4.23
N ASP A 211 -14.17 2.41 -4.67
CA ASP A 211 -13.91 1.26 -3.81
C ASP A 211 -12.46 1.21 -3.31
N ASP A 212 -11.51 1.91 -3.95
CA ASP A 212 -10.07 1.94 -3.62
C ASP A 212 -9.51 3.39 -3.44
N PRO A 213 -9.68 4.00 -2.25
CA PRO A 213 -9.25 5.38 -2.00
C PRO A 213 -7.74 5.62 -2.06
N LEU A 214 -7.28 6.48 -2.99
CA LEU A 214 -5.91 7.02 -2.95
C LEU A 214 -5.68 7.87 -1.70
N VAL A 215 -4.90 7.42 -0.71
CA VAL A 215 -4.54 8.21 0.47
C VAL A 215 -3.24 8.98 0.23
N ALA A 216 -3.33 10.31 0.07
CA ALA A 216 -2.15 11.15 -0.17
C ALA A 216 -2.21 12.52 0.53
N ASP A 217 -1.08 12.96 1.10
CA ASP A 217 -0.90 14.27 1.74
C ASP A 217 0.28 15.04 1.11
N VAL A 218 0.21 16.36 1.17
CA VAL A 218 1.24 17.28 0.72
C VAL A 218 1.83 18.03 1.91
N LYS A 219 3.16 18.10 1.97
CA LYS A 219 3.90 18.90 2.96
C LYS A 219 4.98 19.73 2.30
N VAL A 220 5.30 20.89 2.87
CA VAL A 220 6.45 21.69 2.46
C VAL A 220 7.59 21.53 3.46
N PHE A 221 8.82 21.37 2.97
CA PHE A 221 10.05 21.39 3.76
C PHE A 221 10.86 22.65 3.45
N ASP A 222 11.06 23.51 4.46
CA ASP A 222 11.82 24.76 4.35
C ASP A 222 13.16 24.76 5.12
N GLY A 223 13.45 23.66 5.82
CA GLY A 223 14.66 23.48 6.63
C GLY A 223 14.73 24.33 7.90
N LYS A 224 13.69 25.12 8.20
CA LYS A 224 13.62 26.05 9.34
C LYS A 224 12.38 25.76 10.19
N THR A 225 11.23 26.32 9.80
CA THR A 225 9.97 26.19 10.53
C THR A 225 9.26 24.89 10.18
N ARG A 226 9.30 24.51 8.90
CA ARG A 226 8.82 23.25 8.37
C ARG A 226 10.00 22.31 8.20
N ASN A 227 10.50 21.84 9.34
CA ASN A 227 11.68 21.00 9.45
C ASN A 227 11.32 19.50 9.49
N LYS A 228 12.27 18.63 9.85
CA LYS A 228 12.04 17.18 9.90
C LYS A 228 10.85 16.76 10.79
N SER A 229 10.61 17.44 11.91
CA SER A 229 9.50 17.14 12.81
C SER A 229 8.14 17.48 12.18
N TYR A 230 8.09 18.52 11.35
CA TYR A 230 6.90 18.86 10.57
C TYR A 230 6.59 17.77 9.53
N ILE A 231 7.61 17.26 8.84
CA ILE A 231 7.44 16.16 7.87
C ILE A 231 7.03 14.86 8.58
N ALA A 232 7.59 14.55 9.75
CA ALA A 232 7.15 13.42 10.57
C ALA A 232 5.68 13.53 10.99
N ALA A 233 5.21 14.74 11.32
CA ALA A 233 3.79 14.96 11.60
C ALA A 233 2.90 14.72 10.37
N GLY A 234 3.34 15.09 9.17
CA GLY A 234 2.65 14.76 7.92
C GLY A 234 2.63 13.25 7.63
N PHE A 235 3.73 12.54 7.89
CA PHE A 235 3.76 11.08 7.81
C PHE A 235 2.70 10.45 8.73
N ASN A 236 2.63 10.90 9.99
CA ASN A 236 1.63 10.41 10.92
C ASN A 236 0.19 10.73 10.46
N GLN A 237 -0.04 11.86 9.80
CA GLN A 237 -1.34 12.15 9.18
C GLN A 237 -1.69 11.08 8.15
N VAL A 238 -0.82 10.84 7.16
CA VAL A 238 -1.01 9.79 6.15
C VAL A 238 -1.25 8.42 6.79
N TYR A 239 -0.51 8.09 7.85
CA TYR A 239 -0.71 6.85 8.60
C TYR A 239 -2.10 6.75 9.24
N LEU A 240 -2.57 7.81 9.90
CA LEU A 240 -3.91 7.81 10.48
C LEU A 240 -4.99 7.63 9.40
N TYR A 241 -4.81 8.23 8.24
CA TYR A 241 -5.78 8.07 7.15
C TYR A 241 -5.76 6.71 6.48
N THR A 242 -4.59 6.07 6.33
CA THR A 242 -4.52 4.67 5.88
C THR A 242 -5.19 3.72 6.87
N ARG A 243 -5.28 4.10 8.15
CA ARG A 243 -6.12 3.38 9.13
C ARG A 243 -7.60 3.71 8.99
N ASP A 244 -7.96 4.99 8.92
CA ASP A 244 -9.35 5.44 8.83
C ASP A 244 -10.05 4.94 7.56
N CYS A 245 -9.34 4.95 6.43
CA CYS A 245 -9.82 4.47 5.14
C CYS A 245 -9.46 3.00 4.87
N ASN A 246 -8.82 2.35 5.83
CA ASN A 246 -8.30 0.98 5.75
C ASN A 246 -7.30 0.68 4.62
N GLN A 247 -6.79 1.70 3.94
CA GLN A 247 -5.91 1.53 2.80
C GLN A 247 -4.55 0.92 3.18
N PRO A 248 -4.02 -0.06 2.43
CA PRO A 248 -2.70 -0.63 2.69
C PRO A 248 -1.56 0.32 2.31
N PHE A 249 -1.83 1.28 1.41
CA PHE A 249 -0.85 2.20 0.85
C PHE A 249 -1.20 3.67 1.14
N GLY A 250 -0.19 4.47 1.43
CA GLY A 250 -0.31 5.92 1.57
C GLY A 250 0.89 6.67 0.97
N TYR A 251 0.68 7.92 0.57
CA TYR A 251 1.68 8.71 -0.16
C TYR A 251 1.87 10.09 0.48
N LEU A 252 3.09 10.40 0.92
CA LEU A 252 3.48 11.72 1.39
C LEU A 252 4.33 12.41 0.33
N VAL A 253 3.81 13.48 -0.26
CA VAL A 253 4.54 14.31 -1.23
C VAL A 253 5.12 15.53 -0.52
N VAL A 254 6.44 15.64 -0.51
CA VAL A 254 7.17 16.70 0.20
C VAL A 254 7.81 17.66 -0.79
N TYR A 255 7.35 18.90 -0.87
CA TYR A 255 8.03 19.93 -1.65
C TYR A 255 9.19 20.53 -0.85
N ASN A 256 10.41 20.35 -1.33
CA ASN A 256 11.59 20.99 -0.75
C ASN A 256 11.79 22.37 -1.40
N VAL A 257 11.60 23.41 -0.59
CA VAL A 257 11.80 24.82 -0.99
C VAL A 257 13.13 25.39 -0.45
N SER A 258 13.92 24.57 0.24
CA SER A 258 15.15 25.01 0.91
C SER A 258 16.41 24.77 0.07
N ASP A 259 17.56 25.27 0.52
CA ASP A 259 18.89 24.96 -0.03
C ASP A 259 19.48 23.67 0.57
N THR A 260 18.72 22.99 1.42
CA THR A 260 19.14 21.83 2.22
C THR A 260 18.39 20.60 1.71
N ASP A 261 19.12 19.51 1.50
CA ASP A 261 18.52 18.26 1.04
C ASP A 261 17.80 17.57 2.20
N LEU A 262 16.58 17.09 1.95
CA LEU A 262 15.88 16.18 2.85
C LEU A 262 16.20 14.74 2.43
N LYS A 263 17.09 14.08 3.17
CA LYS A 263 17.50 12.70 2.91
C LYS A 263 16.64 11.74 3.72
N LEU A 264 15.88 10.93 3.00
CA LEU A 264 15.07 9.87 3.58
C LEU A 264 15.95 8.63 3.80
N VAL A 265 16.09 8.22 5.06
CA VAL A 265 16.85 7.02 5.45
C VAL A 265 15.85 6.02 6.03
N LEU A 266 15.09 5.40 5.11
CA LEU A 266 14.04 4.44 5.42
C LEU A 266 14.47 3.02 5.03
N PRO A 267 13.95 1.97 5.69
CA PRO A 267 14.39 0.59 5.49
C PRO A 267 14.02 0.01 4.12
N HIS A 268 13.01 0.57 3.47
CA HIS A 268 12.49 0.06 2.20
C HIS A 268 12.47 1.12 1.11
N GLN A 269 12.56 0.64 -0.13
CA GLN A 269 12.53 1.47 -1.33
C GLN A 269 11.90 0.68 -2.47
N GLU A 270 11.01 1.33 -3.22
CA GLU A 270 10.48 0.83 -4.48
C GLU A 270 11.00 1.74 -5.59
N GLN A 271 11.79 1.19 -6.51
CA GLN A 271 12.52 1.96 -7.54
C GLN A 271 13.42 3.02 -6.90
N SER A 272 12.97 4.28 -6.92
CA SER A 272 13.66 5.44 -6.37
C SER A 272 12.92 6.07 -5.18
N THR A 273 11.80 5.50 -4.75
CA THR A 273 10.91 6.10 -3.75
C THR A 273 11.03 5.35 -2.43
N PRO A 274 11.60 5.97 -1.38
CA PRO A 274 11.69 5.38 -0.05
C PRO A 274 10.31 5.25 0.60
N PHE A 275 10.13 4.23 1.43
CA PHE A 275 8.92 4.04 2.21
C PHE A 275 9.20 3.33 3.53
N LEU A 276 8.26 3.48 4.47
CA LEU A 276 8.25 2.77 5.74
C LEU A 276 6.99 1.91 5.82
N VAL A 277 7.14 0.69 6.32
CA VAL A 277 6.00 -0.16 6.67
C VAL A 277 5.82 -0.11 8.19
N HIS A 278 4.62 0.25 8.63
CA HIS A 278 4.27 0.28 10.04
C HIS A 278 2.85 -0.26 10.21
N ASN A 279 2.68 -1.28 11.06
CA ASN A 279 1.40 -1.94 11.31
C ASN A 279 0.67 -2.34 10.00
N ALA A 280 1.40 -3.03 9.12
CA ALA A 280 0.93 -3.47 7.79
C ALA A 280 0.49 -2.34 6.84
N LYS A 281 0.78 -1.06 7.17
CA LYS A 281 0.55 0.10 6.29
C LYS A 281 1.87 0.55 5.68
N SER A 282 1.92 0.66 4.36
CA SER A 282 3.12 1.07 3.61
C SER A 282 2.98 2.53 3.16
N ILE A 283 3.83 3.42 3.68
CA ILE A 283 3.76 4.85 3.41
C ILE A 283 4.99 5.30 2.62
N PHE A 284 4.76 5.68 1.37
CA PHE A 284 5.77 6.16 0.45
C PHE A 284 6.02 7.66 0.66
N VAL A 285 7.28 8.07 0.64
CA VAL A 285 7.65 9.48 0.79
C VAL A 285 8.38 9.94 -0.47
N LEU A 286 7.81 10.92 -1.16
CA LEU A 286 8.33 11.49 -2.40
C LEU A 286 8.71 12.95 -2.20
N THR A 287 10.02 13.25 -2.22
CA THR A 287 10.50 14.64 -2.18
C THR A 287 10.49 15.25 -3.59
N ILE A 288 10.08 16.50 -3.75
CA ILE A 288 10.10 17.29 -4.99
C ILE A 288 10.88 18.59 -4.76
N ASP A 289 12.02 18.74 -5.43
CA ASP A 289 12.93 19.89 -5.22
C ASP A 289 12.53 21.09 -6.10
N ILE A 290 11.88 22.06 -5.47
CA ILE A 290 11.35 23.24 -6.17
C ILE A 290 12.16 24.52 -5.93
N ASN A 291 13.22 24.53 -5.11
CA ASN A 291 14.05 25.74 -4.94
C ASN A 291 14.86 26.09 -6.21
N PRO A 292 14.60 27.22 -6.88
CA PRO A 292 15.34 27.61 -8.09
C PRO A 292 16.70 28.26 -7.77
N SER A 293 16.89 28.76 -6.54
CA SER A 293 18.02 29.61 -6.17
C SER A 293 19.26 28.81 -5.74
N LEU A 294 19.53 27.71 -6.42
CA LEU A 294 20.66 26.85 -6.11
C LEU A 294 21.91 27.38 -6.83
N PRO A 295 23.02 27.65 -6.11
CA PRO A 295 24.28 27.99 -6.74
C PRO A 295 24.72 26.90 -7.72
N SER A 296 25.51 27.27 -8.74
CA SER A 296 26.13 26.29 -9.65
C SER A 296 26.85 25.20 -8.85
N ALA A 297 26.90 23.97 -9.37
CA ALA A 297 27.49 22.83 -8.67
C ALA A 297 28.90 23.11 -8.11
N SER A 298 29.71 23.89 -8.83
CA SER A 298 31.05 24.33 -8.45
C SER A 298 31.11 25.34 -7.28
N LYS A 299 30.03 26.08 -7.01
CA LYS A 299 29.92 27.12 -5.97
C LYS A 299 29.14 26.67 -4.74
N ARG A 300 28.52 25.48 -4.79
CA ARG A 300 27.55 25.01 -3.80
C ARG A 300 28.18 24.47 -2.50
N GLY A 301 29.50 24.30 -2.46
CA GLY A 301 30.21 23.81 -1.29
C GLY A 301 29.81 22.37 -0.92
N LYS A 302 29.93 22.01 0.35
CA LYS A 302 29.47 20.71 0.84
C LYS A 302 27.94 20.67 0.86
N VAL A 303 27.37 19.55 0.44
CA VAL A 303 25.92 19.31 0.49
C VAL A 303 25.44 19.41 1.94
N LYS A 304 24.47 20.28 2.18
CA LYS A 304 23.76 20.36 3.47
C LYS A 304 22.60 19.37 3.41
N CYS A 305 22.48 18.54 4.42
CA CYS A 305 21.50 17.47 4.44
C CYS A 305 20.86 17.37 5.83
N VAL A 306 19.54 17.25 5.86
CA VAL A 306 18.77 16.84 7.04
C VAL A 306 18.29 15.42 6.80
N GLU A 307 18.65 14.51 7.69
CA GLU A 307 18.19 13.12 7.61
C GLU A 307 16.85 12.97 8.33
N LEU A 308 15.92 12.26 7.68
CA LEU A 308 14.67 11.77 8.25
C LEU A 308 14.73 10.25 8.28
N THR A 309 14.75 9.70 9.49
CA THR A 309 14.92 8.26 9.75
C THR A 309 13.64 7.63 10.27
N GLU A 310 13.57 6.30 10.31
CA GLU A 310 12.44 5.57 10.92
C GLU A 310 12.14 6.00 12.35
N LYS A 311 13.16 6.28 13.16
CA LYS A 311 13.01 6.74 14.56
C LYS A 311 12.41 8.13 14.69
N ASP A 312 12.51 8.94 13.63
CA ASP A 312 11.85 10.25 13.60
C ASP A 312 10.36 10.11 13.25
N LEU A 313 9.93 8.97 12.70
CA LEU A 313 8.56 8.73 12.21
C LEU A 313 7.71 7.89 13.18
N VAL A 314 8.35 6.98 13.91
CA VAL A 314 7.66 6.04 14.82
C VAL A 314 8.36 6.05 16.18
N GLU A 315 7.57 6.32 17.23
CA GLU A 315 8.01 6.16 18.62
C GLU A 315 7.63 4.76 19.12
N THR A 316 8.62 3.96 19.49
CA THR A 316 8.38 2.67 20.18
C THR A 316 8.51 2.89 21.68
N HIS A 317 7.41 2.78 22.40
CA HIS A 317 7.48 2.66 23.86
C HIS A 317 7.83 1.22 24.20
N SER A 318 9.05 0.97 24.66
CA SER A 318 9.36 -0.27 25.38
C SER A 318 8.71 -0.17 26.75
N ASP A 319 7.69 -0.99 27.02
CA ASP A 319 7.20 -1.21 28.37
C ASP A 319 8.35 -1.81 29.20
N ASN A 320 9.11 -0.95 29.87
CA ASN A 320 9.93 -1.36 31.00
C ASN A 320 8.96 -1.69 32.12
N ALA A 321 8.46 -2.93 32.10
CA ALA A 321 7.93 -3.56 33.30
C ALA A 321 9.01 -3.44 34.38
N LYS A 322 8.74 -2.61 35.38
CA LYS A 322 9.45 -2.59 36.64
C LYS A 322 9.44 -4.02 37.20
N ALA A 323 10.53 -4.74 37.02
CA ALA A 323 10.87 -5.87 37.86
C ALA A 323 11.51 -5.30 39.13
N ASP A 324 10.67 -4.72 39.99
CA ASP A 324 10.97 -4.52 41.41
C ASP A 324 10.15 -5.56 42.19
N ALA A 325 10.80 -6.68 42.49
CA ALA A 325 10.53 -7.52 43.66
C ALA A 325 11.75 -8.43 43.91
#